data_AF-A0A1L5KUY9-F1
#
_entry.id   AF-A0A1L5KUY9-F1
#
_cell.length_a   1.000
_cell.length_b   1.000
_cell.length_c   1.000
_cell.angle_alpha   90.00
_cell.angle_beta   90.00
_cell.angle_gamma   90.00
#
_symmetry.space_group_name_H-M   'P 1'
#
loop_
_entity.id
_entity.type
_entity.pdbx_description
1 polymer ?
#
loop_
_entity_poly.entity_id
_entity_poly.type
_entity_poly.pdbx_seq_one_letter_code
_entity_poly.pdbx_strand_id
1 'polypeptide(L)'
;MNEHLYSLGVDAWWMDASEPNVQDNTDMEYRKKLCGPTYLGPSTKYFNAYALMNAEAIYDGQRGVNPDNRVFLLTRSGFAGQQRYSTATWSGDIGTRWEDMKAQISAGLNFALSGVPYWTMDIGGFCVEKRYEHAKEGSEDLNEWRELNTRWYQFGAFCPLFRSHGQYPCREIYNIDG
;
A
#
# COMPACT_ATOMS: atom_id res chain seq x y z
N MET A 1 -11.00 -7.10 -18.59
CA MET A 1 -10.09 -7.82 -17.67
C MET A 1 -9.09 -8.71 -18.42
N ASN A 2 -9.51 -9.56 -19.37
CA ASN A 2 -8.67 -10.61 -19.94
C ASN A 2 -7.83 -10.25 -21.20
N GLU A 3 -7.70 -8.97 -21.55
CA GLU A 3 -7.06 -8.58 -22.82
C GLU A 3 -5.53 -8.50 -22.71
N HIS A 4 -4.99 -8.23 -21.51
CA HIS A 4 -3.56 -7.99 -21.30
C HIS A 4 -3.00 -8.83 -20.15
N LEU A 5 -3.06 -8.33 -18.91
CA LEU A 5 -2.31 -8.93 -17.80
C LEU A 5 -2.88 -10.27 -17.31
N TYR A 6 -4.21 -10.39 -17.24
CA TYR A 6 -4.83 -11.60 -16.70
C TYR A 6 -4.60 -12.83 -17.58
N SER A 7 -4.52 -12.66 -18.91
CA SER A 7 -4.26 -13.76 -19.84
C SER A 7 -2.82 -14.29 -19.76
N LEU A 8 -1.91 -13.55 -19.12
CA LEU A 8 -0.54 -13.96 -18.84
C LEU A 8 -0.42 -14.77 -17.54
N GLY A 9 -1.52 -14.96 -16.80
CA GLY A 9 -1.50 -15.68 -15.51
C GLY A 9 -1.06 -14.83 -14.33
N VAL A 10 -1.22 -13.50 -14.38
CA VAL A 10 -1.03 -12.63 -13.21
C VAL A 10 -2.06 -12.99 -12.13
N ASP A 11 -1.59 -13.30 -10.92
CA ASP A 11 -2.43 -13.79 -9.82
C ASP A 11 -3.09 -12.69 -8.97
N ALA A 12 -2.51 -11.49 -8.97
CA ALA A 12 -2.85 -10.41 -8.04
C ALA A 12 -2.70 -9.04 -8.67
N TRP A 13 -3.50 -8.09 -8.18
CA TRP A 13 -3.48 -6.70 -8.64
C TRP A 13 -2.92 -5.80 -7.56
N TRP A 14 -2.06 -4.87 -7.96
CA TRP A 14 -1.59 -3.80 -7.09
C TRP A 14 -2.00 -2.45 -7.67
N MET A 15 -2.96 -1.81 -7.02
CA MET A 15 -3.50 -0.52 -7.44
C MET A 15 -2.95 0.61 -6.57
N ASP A 16 -1.93 1.25 -7.11
CA ASP A 16 -1.33 2.44 -6.53
C ASP A 16 -2.12 3.71 -6.86
N ALA A 17 -1.85 4.78 -6.10
CA ALA A 17 -2.43 6.11 -6.28
C ALA A 17 -3.97 6.17 -6.33
N SER A 18 -4.63 5.29 -5.57
CA SER A 18 -6.09 5.11 -5.56
C SER A 18 -6.88 6.11 -4.69
N GLU A 19 -6.25 7.17 -4.20
CA GLU A 19 -6.92 8.22 -3.42
C GLU A 19 -8.02 8.98 -4.17
N PRO A 20 -7.88 9.45 -5.42
CA PRO A 20 -6.76 9.36 -6.37
C PRO A 20 -5.70 10.45 -6.21
N ASN A 21 -4.42 10.07 -6.21
CA ASN A 21 -3.32 11.02 -6.19
C ASN A 21 -2.93 11.45 -7.62
N VAL A 22 -3.70 12.39 -8.17
CA VAL A 22 -3.48 12.91 -9.54
C VAL A 22 -2.22 13.79 -9.62
N GLN A 23 -1.97 14.57 -8.57
CA GLN A 23 -0.79 15.42 -8.46
C GLN A 23 -0.44 15.68 -7.00
N ASP A 24 0.81 15.39 -6.64
CA ASP A 24 1.36 15.58 -5.30
C ASP A 24 1.29 17.03 -4.83
N ASN A 25 1.18 17.20 -3.51
CA ASN A 25 1.38 18.48 -2.82
C ASN A 25 0.46 19.62 -3.31
N THR A 26 -0.75 19.28 -3.72
CA THR A 26 -1.79 20.23 -4.09
C THR A 26 -2.76 20.49 -2.94
N ASP A 27 -3.35 21.70 -2.90
CA ASP A 27 -4.34 22.04 -1.88
C ASP A 27 -5.65 21.23 -2.05
N MET A 28 -6.52 21.24 -1.03
CA MET A 28 -7.76 20.47 -1.04
C MET A 28 -8.72 20.89 -2.16
N GLU A 29 -8.79 22.17 -2.48
CA GLU A 29 -9.69 22.66 -3.53
C GLU A 29 -9.21 22.24 -4.91
N TYR A 30 -7.90 22.24 -5.14
CA TYR A 30 -7.31 21.76 -6.38
C TYR A 30 -7.41 20.24 -6.51
N ARG A 31 -7.20 19.47 -5.43
CA ARG A 31 -7.43 18.01 -5.44
C ARG A 31 -8.87 17.65 -5.85
N LYS A 32 -9.88 18.33 -5.30
CA LYS A 32 -11.27 18.15 -5.72
C LYS A 32 -11.47 18.46 -7.21
N LYS A 33 -10.85 19.53 -7.73
CA LYS A 33 -10.93 19.86 -9.16
C LYS A 33 -10.30 18.79 -10.05
N LEU A 34 -9.19 18.19 -9.62
CA LEU A 34 -8.47 17.17 -10.39
C LEU A 34 -9.22 15.83 -10.47
N CYS A 35 -10.03 15.48 -9.46
CA CYS A 35 -10.76 14.20 -9.41
C CYS A 35 -12.26 14.33 -9.69
N GLY A 36 -12.71 15.44 -10.29
CA GLY A 36 -14.11 15.67 -10.61
C GLY A 36 -14.32 16.46 -11.90
N PRO A 37 -15.57 16.56 -12.39
CA PRO A 37 -16.75 15.84 -11.89
C PRO A 37 -16.66 14.33 -12.14
N THR A 38 -17.26 13.56 -11.24
CA THR A 38 -17.42 12.10 -11.40
C THR A 38 -18.75 11.81 -12.09
N TYR A 39 -18.95 10.56 -12.53
CA TYR A 39 -20.23 10.12 -13.08
C TYR A 39 -21.42 10.39 -12.12
N LEU A 40 -21.23 10.23 -10.81
CA LEU A 40 -22.28 10.42 -9.80
C LEU A 40 -22.47 11.88 -9.37
N GLY A 41 -21.57 12.79 -9.78
CA GLY A 41 -21.62 14.21 -9.46
C GLY A 41 -20.28 14.80 -8.99
N PRO A 42 -20.30 15.94 -8.28
CA PRO A 42 -19.09 16.67 -7.93
C PRO A 42 -18.23 15.90 -6.93
N SER A 43 -16.91 16.00 -7.09
CA SER A 43 -15.90 15.38 -6.21
C SER A 43 -16.03 15.83 -4.76
N THR A 44 -16.47 17.07 -4.49
CA THR A 44 -16.76 17.54 -3.12
C THR A 44 -17.73 16.61 -2.38
N LYS A 45 -18.67 15.97 -3.09
CA LYS A 45 -19.62 15.01 -2.51
C LYS A 45 -19.07 13.57 -2.52
N TYR A 46 -18.31 13.19 -3.55
CA TYR A 46 -17.81 11.82 -3.77
C TYR A 46 -16.28 11.75 -3.71
N PHE A 47 -15.67 12.34 -2.68
CA PHE A 47 -14.22 12.49 -2.61
C PHE A 47 -13.49 11.21 -2.14
N ASN A 48 -14.07 10.48 -1.17
CA ASN A 48 -13.36 9.42 -0.44
C ASN A 48 -13.61 7.99 -0.97
N ALA A 49 -14.49 7.82 -1.96
CA ALA A 49 -14.98 6.51 -2.38
C ALA A 49 -14.23 5.93 -3.60
N TYR A 50 -13.18 6.59 -4.09
CA TYR A 50 -12.52 6.23 -5.34
C TYR A 50 -11.98 4.79 -5.32
N ALA A 51 -11.13 4.44 -4.35
CA ALA A 51 -10.58 3.09 -4.20
C ALA A 51 -11.66 2.00 -4.06
N LEU A 52 -12.80 2.30 -3.44
CA LEU A 52 -13.90 1.34 -3.32
C LEU A 52 -14.47 0.99 -4.70
N MET A 53 -14.62 1.98 -5.57
CA MET A 53 -15.13 1.77 -6.94
C MET A 53 -14.12 1.03 -7.80
N ASN A 54 -12.82 1.28 -7.61
CA ASN A 54 -11.81 0.50 -8.31
C ASN A 54 -11.75 -0.96 -7.83
N ALA A 55 -11.87 -1.18 -6.52
CA ALA A 55 -11.91 -2.52 -5.95
C ALA A 55 -13.09 -3.33 -6.48
N GLU A 56 -14.27 -2.72 -6.57
CA GLU A 56 -15.45 -3.31 -7.21
C GLU A 56 -15.17 -3.72 -8.65
N ALA A 57 -14.63 -2.80 -9.45
CA ALA A 57 -14.34 -3.05 -10.87
C ALA A 57 -13.35 -4.22 -11.07
N ILE A 58 -12.29 -4.31 -10.26
CA ILE A 58 -11.32 -5.40 -10.36
C ILE A 58 -11.94 -6.72 -9.90
N TYR A 59 -12.60 -6.71 -8.75
CA TYR A 59 -13.17 -7.92 -8.16
C TYR A 59 -14.25 -8.52 -9.06
N ASP A 60 -15.27 -7.74 -9.43
CA ASP A 60 -16.36 -8.22 -10.27
C ASP A 60 -15.86 -8.55 -11.68
N GLY A 61 -14.91 -7.76 -12.20
CA GLY A 61 -14.27 -8.01 -13.49
C GLY A 61 -13.52 -9.34 -13.55
N GLN A 62 -12.74 -9.70 -12.53
CA GLN A 62 -12.02 -10.99 -12.50
C GLN A 62 -12.97 -12.15 -12.22
N ARG A 63 -13.88 -12.00 -11.24
CA ARG A 63 -14.90 -13.02 -10.91
C ARG A 63 -15.81 -13.32 -12.10
N GLY A 64 -16.08 -12.32 -12.94
CA GLY A 64 -16.84 -12.49 -14.19
C GLY A 64 -16.09 -13.28 -15.27
N VAL A 65 -14.76 -13.30 -15.25
CA VAL A 65 -13.95 -14.11 -16.19
C VAL A 65 -13.74 -15.53 -15.65
N ASN A 66 -13.35 -15.67 -14.39
CA ASN A 66 -13.19 -16.96 -13.73
C ASN A 66 -13.71 -16.89 -12.28
N PRO A 67 -14.93 -17.37 -12.01
CA PRO A 67 -15.53 -17.31 -10.69
C PRO A 67 -14.95 -18.32 -9.69
N ASP A 68 -14.12 -19.27 -10.12
CA ASP A 68 -13.51 -20.24 -9.21
C ASP A 68 -12.16 -19.75 -8.66
N ASN A 69 -11.53 -18.77 -9.33
CA ASN A 69 -10.31 -18.13 -8.85
C ASN A 69 -10.64 -17.04 -7.82
N ARG A 70 -9.92 -17.06 -6.68
CA ARG A 70 -9.99 -15.98 -5.70
C ARG A 70 -9.32 -14.73 -6.27
N VAL A 71 -9.85 -13.57 -5.89
CA VAL A 71 -9.26 -12.26 -6.23
C VAL A 71 -8.35 -11.83 -5.08
N PHE A 72 -7.21 -11.23 -5.41
CA PHE A 72 -6.42 -10.47 -4.48
C PHE A 72 -6.13 -9.09 -5.06
N LEU A 73 -6.51 -8.04 -4.33
CA LEU A 73 -6.16 -6.66 -4.64
C LEU A 73 -5.43 -6.03 -3.45
N LEU A 74 -4.27 -5.46 -3.70
CA LEU A 74 -3.60 -4.52 -2.80
C LEU A 74 -3.85 -3.10 -3.31
N THR A 75 -4.39 -2.19 -2.49
CA THR A 75 -4.68 -0.80 -2.90
C THR A 75 -4.25 0.21 -1.83
N ARG A 76 -3.88 1.43 -2.23
CA ARG A 76 -3.26 2.41 -1.31
C ARG A 76 -4.26 3.17 -0.45
N SER A 77 -5.48 3.30 -0.95
CA SER A 77 -6.57 3.98 -0.26
C SER A 77 -7.69 2.99 0.08
N GLY A 78 -8.72 3.44 0.75
CA GLY A 78 -9.79 2.56 1.18
C GLY A 78 -11.00 3.30 1.70
N PHE A 79 -12.14 2.63 1.68
CA PHE A 79 -13.39 3.14 2.24
C PHE A 79 -14.23 2.02 2.85
N ALA A 80 -15.27 2.39 3.59
CA ALA A 80 -16.17 1.44 4.23
C ALA A 80 -16.71 0.40 3.23
N GLY A 81 -16.58 -0.88 3.62
CA GLY A 81 -17.09 -2.00 2.85
C GLY A 81 -16.14 -2.56 1.79
N GLN A 82 -14.94 -2.00 1.60
CA GLN A 82 -13.98 -2.52 0.61
C GLN A 82 -13.59 -3.99 0.81
N GLN A 83 -13.65 -4.50 2.05
CA GLN A 83 -13.32 -5.88 2.39
C GLN A 83 -14.21 -6.90 1.66
N ARG A 84 -15.40 -6.50 1.21
CA ARG A 84 -16.29 -7.38 0.41
C ARG A 84 -15.73 -7.72 -0.98
N TYR A 85 -14.73 -6.97 -1.44
CA TYR A 85 -14.09 -7.14 -2.74
C TYR A 85 -12.72 -7.82 -2.65
N SER A 86 -12.43 -8.54 -1.55
CA SER A 86 -11.15 -9.25 -1.37
C SER A 86 -9.92 -8.35 -1.53
N THR A 87 -10.01 -7.16 -0.91
CA THR A 87 -9.06 -6.06 -1.05
C THR A 87 -8.36 -5.78 0.28
N ALA A 88 -7.04 -5.69 0.24
CA ALA A 88 -6.20 -5.25 1.33
C ALA A 88 -5.68 -3.83 1.09
N THR A 89 -5.43 -3.09 2.17
CA THR A 89 -4.83 -1.75 2.11
C THR A 89 -3.43 -1.75 2.71
N TRP A 90 -2.49 -1.03 2.12
CA TRP A 90 -1.23 -0.68 2.79
C TRP A 90 -1.18 0.80 3.16
N SER A 91 -0.35 1.14 4.16
CA SER A 91 -0.24 2.50 4.71
C SER A 91 0.38 3.56 3.77
N GLY A 92 0.75 3.20 2.54
CA GLY A 92 1.38 4.12 1.59
C GLY A 92 2.85 4.40 1.88
N ASP A 93 3.31 5.54 1.37
CA ASP A 93 4.72 5.90 1.18
C ASP A 93 5.37 6.43 2.48
N ILE A 94 5.48 5.56 3.48
CA ILE A 94 5.98 5.89 4.83
C ILE A 94 7.51 6.00 4.88
N GLY A 95 8.06 6.68 5.88
CA GLY A 95 9.50 6.88 6.03
C GLY A 95 10.23 5.65 6.58
N THR A 96 11.49 5.50 6.19
CA THR A 96 12.45 4.57 6.84
C THR A 96 12.88 5.16 8.19
N ARG A 97 11.98 5.12 9.16
CA ARG A 97 12.11 5.82 10.46
C ARG A 97 11.52 4.99 11.60
N TRP A 98 12.11 5.10 12.79
CA TRP A 98 11.64 4.42 13.99
C TRP A 98 10.25 4.91 14.43
N GLU A 99 10.00 6.21 14.33
CA GLU A 99 8.72 6.84 14.64
C GLU A 99 7.60 6.39 13.70
N ASP A 100 7.90 6.19 12.41
CA ASP A 100 6.95 5.67 11.43
C ASP A 100 6.62 4.20 11.72
N MET A 101 7.63 3.36 12.01
CA MET A 101 7.41 1.97 12.43
C MET A 101 6.49 1.91 13.67
N LYS A 102 6.72 2.78 14.67
CA LYS A 102 5.85 2.89 15.85
C LYS A 102 4.44 3.34 15.48
N ALA A 103 4.28 4.32 14.58
CA ALA A 103 2.99 4.83 14.15
C ALA A 103 2.15 3.76 13.44
N GLN A 104 2.80 2.83 12.72
CA GLN A 104 2.12 1.75 12.00
C GLN A 104 1.36 0.78 12.91
N ILE A 105 1.78 0.61 14.17
CA ILE A 105 1.03 -0.20 15.15
C ILE A 105 -0.36 0.40 15.36
N SER A 106 -0.43 1.71 15.64
CA SER A 106 -1.72 2.39 15.81
C SER A 106 -2.50 2.51 14.50
N ALA A 107 -1.83 2.68 13.35
CA ALA A 107 -2.50 2.75 12.06
C ALA A 107 -3.23 1.43 11.74
N GLY A 108 -2.53 0.30 11.84
CA GLY A 108 -3.09 -1.03 11.59
C GLY A 108 -4.21 -1.39 12.57
N LEU A 109 -4.05 -1.08 13.86
CA LEU A 109 -5.08 -1.33 14.87
C LEU A 109 -6.37 -0.54 14.59
N ASN A 110 -6.27 0.77 14.30
CA ASN A 110 -7.44 1.58 13.98
C ASN A 110 -8.11 1.13 12.67
N PHE A 111 -7.32 0.73 11.68
CA PHE A 111 -7.83 0.22 10.42
C PHE A 111 -8.61 -1.09 10.59
N ALA A 112 -8.06 -2.03 11.36
CA ALA A 112 -8.75 -3.28 11.71
C ALA A 112 -10.04 -3.01 12.50
N LEU A 113 -10.01 -2.10 13.49
CA LEU A 113 -11.19 -1.68 14.25
C LEU A 113 -12.25 -0.97 13.40
N SER A 114 -11.86 -0.43 12.24
CA SER A 114 -12.78 0.15 11.24
C SER A 114 -13.51 -0.92 10.40
N GLY A 115 -13.30 -2.21 10.68
CA GLY A 115 -14.01 -3.32 10.04
C GLY A 115 -13.36 -3.87 8.77
N VAL A 116 -12.12 -3.48 8.47
CA VAL A 116 -11.35 -4.00 7.32
C VAL A 116 -10.17 -4.84 7.83
N PRO A 117 -10.23 -6.19 7.72
CA PRO A 117 -9.30 -7.07 8.42
C PRO A 117 -7.95 -7.28 7.73
N TYR A 118 -7.85 -7.02 6.42
CA TYR A 118 -6.62 -7.20 5.66
C TYR A 118 -5.91 -5.86 5.45
N TRP A 119 -4.79 -5.71 6.14
CA TRP A 119 -3.95 -4.52 6.12
C TRP A 119 -2.48 -4.91 6.17
N THR A 120 -1.62 -4.06 5.60
CA THR A 120 -0.17 -4.21 5.62
C THR A 120 0.53 -2.86 5.62
N MET A 121 1.85 -2.92 5.67
CA MET A 121 2.75 -1.77 5.52
C MET A 121 3.96 -2.20 4.68
N ASP A 122 4.83 -1.25 4.39
CA ASP A 122 6.15 -1.51 3.80
C ASP A 122 7.14 -1.83 4.92
N ILE A 123 7.57 -3.09 5.04
CA ILE A 123 8.63 -3.46 6.00
C ILE A 123 9.92 -2.73 5.60
N GLY A 124 10.49 -1.98 6.55
CA GLY A 124 11.63 -1.10 6.34
C GLY A 124 11.26 0.33 5.90
N GLY A 125 9.98 0.59 5.56
CA GLY A 125 9.52 1.89 5.07
C GLY A 125 9.73 2.10 3.57
N PHE A 126 8.96 3.00 2.96
CA PHE A 126 9.03 3.29 1.52
C PHE A 126 10.14 4.29 1.18
N CYS A 127 10.03 5.50 1.73
CA CYS A 127 10.94 6.62 1.50
C CYS A 127 12.20 6.45 2.33
N VAL A 128 13.37 6.41 1.68
CA VAL A 128 14.66 6.15 2.34
C VAL A 128 15.40 7.46 2.59
N GLU A 129 16.04 7.59 3.76
CA GLU A 129 16.99 8.68 3.98
C GLU A 129 18.25 8.49 3.15
N LYS A 130 18.76 9.55 2.54
CA LYS A 130 19.99 9.52 1.73
C LYS A 130 21.21 8.88 2.43
N ARG A 131 21.29 8.95 3.77
CA ARG A 131 22.37 8.34 4.54
C ARG A 131 22.37 6.80 4.45
N TYR A 132 21.20 6.18 4.31
CA TYR A 132 21.07 4.73 4.14
C TYR A 132 21.38 4.28 2.70
N GLU A 133 21.09 5.11 1.70
CA GLU A 133 21.38 4.80 0.28
C GLU A 133 22.88 4.65 0.00
N HIS A 134 23.72 5.25 0.83
CA HIS A 134 25.18 5.30 0.68
C HIS A 134 25.93 4.79 1.91
N ALA A 135 25.24 4.08 2.80
CA ALA A 135 25.83 3.49 4.00
C ALA A 135 26.92 2.49 3.58
N LYS A 136 28.02 2.46 4.35
CA LYS A 136 29.21 1.65 4.05
C LYS A 136 29.36 0.57 5.09
N GLU A 137 30.03 -0.53 4.71
CA GLU A 137 30.33 -1.59 5.66
C GLU A 137 31.05 -1.04 6.89
N GLY A 138 30.55 -1.41 8.08
CA GLY A 138 31.04 -0.90 9.37
C GLY A 138 30.57 0.50 9.78
N SER A 139 29.74 1.21 8.98
CA SER A 139 29.21 2.52 9.36
C SER A 139 28.03 2.43 10.31
N GLU A 140 27.84 3.46 11.15
CA GLU A 140 26.66 3.54 12.04
C GLU A 140 25.35 3.55 11.26
N ASP A 141 25.30 4.23 10.11
CA ASP A 141 24.13 4.21 9.22
C ASP A 141 23.76 2.81 8.72
N LEU A 142 24.75 1.95 8.41
CA LEU A 142 24.48 0.58 7.96
C LEU A 142 24.02 -0.29 9.12
N ASN A 143 24.62 -0.12 10.30
CA ASN A 143 24.20 -0.82 11.51
C ASN A 143 22.75 -0.47 11.86
N GLU A 144 22.38 0.82 11.80
CA GLU A 144 21.00 1.25 12.03
C GLU A 144 20.06 0.74 10.94
N TRP A 145 20.44 0.79 9.66
CA TRP A 145 19.66 0.22 8.57
C TRP A 145 19.32 -1.26 8.80
N ARG A 146 20.33 -2.06 9.18
CA ARG A 146 20.19 -3.49 9.51
C ARG A 146 19.29 -3.70 10.72
N GLU A 147 19.48 -2.92 11.79
CA GLU A 147 18.67 -3.05 13.01
C GLU A 147 17.22 -2.64 12.77
N LEU A 148 16.98 -1.49 12.13
CA LEU A 148 15.65 -0.98 11.81
C LEU A 148 14.88 -1.99 10.95
N ASN A 149 15.50 -2.52 9.89
CA ASN A 149 14.89 -3.56 9.07
C ASN A 149 14.62 -4.82 9.90
N THR A 150 15.56 -5.28 10.73
CA THR A 150 15.36 -6.46 11.60
C THR A 150 14.14 -6.30 12.50
N ARG A 151 13.99 -5.13 13.15
CA ARG A 151 12.82 -4.83 14.00
C ARG A 151 11.53 -4.73 13.19
N TRP A 152 11.59 -4.18 11.99
CA TRP A 152 10.42 -4.08 11.13
C TRP A 152 9.99 -5.43 10.58
N TYR A 153 10.92 -6.31 10.23
CA TYR A 153 10.63 -7.69 9.83
C TYR A 153 10.00 -8.47 10.98
N GLN A 154 10.50 -8.31 12.21
CA GLN A 154 9.86 -8.88 13.42
C GLN A 154 8.42 -8.41 13.56
N PHE A 155 8.16 -7.11 13.41
CA PHE A 155 6.79 -6.57 13.50
C PHE A 155 5.90 -7.06 12.35
N GLY A 156 6.35 -6.92 11.10
CA GLY A 156 5.57 -7.25 9.91
C GLY A 156 5.16 -8.71 9.84
N ALA A 157 5.96 -9.64 10.39
CA ALA A 157 5.62 -11.07 10.45
C ALA A 157 4.33 -11.36 11.24
N PHE A 158 3.89 -10.43 12.09
CA PHE A 158 2.65 -10.54 12.88
C PHE A 158 1.53 -9.60 12.39
N CYS A 159 1.68 -8.95 11.24
CA CYS A 159 0.62 -8.21 10.57
C CYS A 159 -0.23 -9.14 9.67
N PRO A 160 -1.47 -8.75 9.30
CA PRO A 160 -2.35 -9.59 8.49
C PRO A 160 -1.75 -10.05 7.15
N LEU A 161 -0.90 -9.22 6.53
CA LEU A 161 -0.06 -9.62 5.40
C LEU A 161 1.40 -9.26 5.74
N PHE A 162 2.31 -10.19 5.45
CA PHE A 162 3.75 -10.00 5.64
C PHE A 162 4.39 -9.64 4.29
N ARG A 163 4.79 -8.37 4.12
CA ARG A 163 5.28 -7.83 2.84
C ARG A 163 6.45 -6.88 3.03
N SER A 164 7.53 -7.11 2.29
CA SER A 164 8.67 -6.21 2.16
C SER A 164 8.58 -5.41 0.86
N HIS A 165 8.77 -4.09 0.95
CA HIS A 165 8.73 -3.17 -0.19
C HIS A 165 9.39 -1.83 0.18
N GLY A 166 9.83 -1.08 -0.83
CA GLY A 166 10.26 0.30 -0.70
C GLY A 166 11.27 0.70 -1.79
N GLN A 167 11.76 1.93 -1.71
CA GLN A 167 12.81 2.43 -2.59
C GLN A 167 14.17 1.78 -2.25
N TYR A 168 15.15 1.94 -3.16
CA TYR A 168 16.54 1.51 -2.92
C TYR A 168 17.05 2.03 -1.55
N PRO A 169 17.79 1.24 -0.75
CA PRO A 169 18.42 -0.06 -1.03
C PRO A 169 17.47 -1.25 -1.30
N CYS A 170 17.99 -2.30 -1.94
CA CYS A 170 17.27 -3.57 -2.14
C CYS A 170 16.82 -4.17 -0.79
N ARG A 171 15.64 -4.80 -0.76
CA ARG A 171 14.93 -5.16 0.49
C ARG A 171 14.86 -6.64 0.78
N GLU A 172 15.36 -7.47 -0.14
CA GLU A 172 15.51 -8.90 0.11
C GLU A 172 16.44 -9.10 1.30
N ILE A 173 16.16 -10.08 2.14
CA ILE A 173 16.86 -10.26 3.43
C ILE A 173 18.38 -10.38 3.23
N TYR A 174 18.82 -11.09 2.18
CA TYR A 174 20.24 -11.25 1.84
C TYR A 174 20.91 -9.97 1.32
N ASN A 175 20.14 -8.94 0.93
CA ASN A 175 20.66 -7.63 0.56
C ASN A 175 20.77 -6.69 1.76
N ILE A 176 20.15 -7.03 2.90
CA ILE A 176 20.18 -6.21 4.12
C ILE A 176 21.34 -6.64 5.02
N ASP A 177 21.52 -7.94 5.21
CA ASP A 177 22.51 -8.52 6.14
C ASP A 177 23.29 -9.67 5.48
N GLY A 178 23.83 -9.41 4.29
CA GLY A 178 24.67 -10.33 3.51
C GLY A 178 26.09 -9.85 3.33
#